data_AF-A0A7V6DYJ0-F1
#
_entry.id   AF-A0A7V6DYJ0-F1
#
_cell.length_a   1.000
_cell.length_b   1.000
_cell.length_c   1.000
_cell.angle_alpha   90.00
_cell.angle_beta   90.00
_cell.angle_gamma   90.00
#
_symmetry.space_group_name_H-M   'P 1'
#
loop_
_entity.id
_entity.type
_entity.pdbx_description
1 polymer ?
#
loop_
_entity_poly.entity_id
_entity_poly.type
_entity_poly.pdbx_seq_one_letter_code
_entity_poly.pdbx_strand_id
1 'polypeptide(L)'
;LDEIGDMSRQAQGKGLRALEENKITRVGSEKEIKIDVRVIAATNKDLRKEIEEGRFREDLYHRLSVILIRVPSLNERKEDIPLLVDHFVSQICSEYGMAKKKFSESAIAELQKMPWTGNIRELRNVVERLIILCDKEITAKEVLLYAQPVMGG
;
A
#
# COMPACT_ATOMS: atom_id res chain seq x y z
N LEU A 1 2.61 10.05 8.15
CA LEU A 1 1.62 9.48 9.08
C LEU A 1 0.82 8.47 8.30
N ASP A 2 1.04 7.18 8.56
CA ASP A 2 0.28 6.14 7.89
C ASP A 2 -0.96 5.79 8.71
N GLU A 3 -2.01 5.30 8.05
CA GLU A 3 -3.28 4.90 8.64
C GLU A 3 -3.87 5.93 9.63
N ILE A 4 -3.92 7.21 9.23
CA ILE A 4 -4.39 8.29 10.13
C ILE A 4 -5.84 8.10 10.61
N GLY A 5 -6.66 7.36 9.87
CA GLY A 5 -8.03 7.03 10.23
C GLY A 5 -8.14 6.09 11.45
N ASP A 6 -7.03 5.50 11.91
CA ASP A 6 -6.96 4.66 13.10
C ASP A 6 -6.41 5.42 14.33
N MET A 7 -6.09 6.71 14.18
CA MET A 7 -5.64 7.52 15.29
C MET A 7 -6.73 7.67 16.36
N SER A 8 -6.36 7.47 17.63
CA SER A 8 -7.25 7.79 18.75
C SER A 8 -7.61 9.28 18.77
N ARG A 9 -8.77 9.64 19.36
CA ARG A 9 -9.20 11.04 19.48
C ARG A 9 -8.17 11.94 20.16
N GLN A 10 -7.46 11.41 21.14
CA GLN A 10 -6.38 12.13 21.83
C GLN A 10 -5.19 12.38 20.89
N ALA A 11 -4.80 11.39 20.09
CA ALA A 11 -3.74 11.54 19.10
C ALA A 11 -4.12 12.54 18.00
N GLN A 12 -5.39 12.53 17.55
CA GLN A 12 -5.90 13.50 16.58
C GLN A 12 -5.78 14.93 17.11
N GLY A 13 -6.12 15.17 18.39
CA GLY A 13 -5.94 16.49 19.02
C GLY A 13 -4.48 16.95 19.06
N LYS A 14 -3.55 16.05 19.37
CA LYS A 14 -2.10 16.36 19.33
C LYS A 14 -1.61 16.62 17.91
N GLY A 15 -2.12 15.88 16.93
CA GLY A 15 -1.81 16.07 15.50
C GLY A 15 -2.28 17.44 14.99
N LEU A 16 -3.51 17.83 15.33
CA LEU A 16 -4.04 19.15 15.00
C LEU A 16 -3.15 20.26 15.57
N ARG A 17 -2.80 20.15 16.86
CA ARG A 17 -1.91 21.10 17.51
C ARG A 17 -0.55 21.23 16.83
N ALA A 18 0.02 20.11 16.39
CA ALA A 18 1.27 20.10 15.64
C ALA A 18 1.15 20.85 14.30
N LEU A 19 0.00 20.74 13.61
CA LEU A 19 -0.26 21.38 12.32
C LEU A 19 -0.66 22.86 12.40
N GLU A 20 -1.24 23.28 13.52
CA GLU A 20 -1.68 24.66 13.75
C GLU A 20 -0.60 25.49 14.44
N GLU A 21 -0.01 24.98 15.51
CA GLU A 21 0.94 25.72 16.34
C GLU A 21 2.41 25.45 15.97
N ASN A 22 2.70 24.48 15.11
CA ASN A 22 4.06 24.00 14.82
C ASN A 22 4.81 23.61 16.10
N LYS A 23 4.10 22.98 17.04
CA LYS A 23 4.61 22.57 18.35
C LYS A 23 4.13 21.19 18.73
N ILE A 24 4.98 20.47 19.45
CA ILE A 24 4.64 19.18 20.07
C ILE A 24 5.07 19.14 21.53
N THR A 25 4.49 18.20 22.26
CA THR A 25 4.81 17.93 23.66
C THR A 25 5.08 16.43 23.82
N ARG A 26 6.18 16.07 24.48
CA ARG A 26 6.47 14.66 24.80
C ARG A 26 5.44 14.12 25.80
N VAL A 27 5.14 12.83 25.72
CA VAL A 27 4.27 12.18 26.71
C VAL A 27 4.87 12.34 28.11
N GLY A 28 4.06 12.81 29.07
CA GLY A 28 4.49 13.07 30.44
C GLY A 28 5.33 14.34 30.64
N SER A 29 5.54 15.13 29.60
CA SER A 29 6.19 16.45 29.70
C SER A 29 5.17 17.55 29.46
N GLU A 30 5.41 18.73 30.02
CA GLU A 30 4.68 19.97 29.68
C GLU A 30 5.50 20.85 28.74
N LYS A 31 6.77 20.49 28.48
CA LYS A 31 7.66 21.29 27.65
C LYS A 31 7.24 21.22 26.19
N GLU A 32 6.88 22.37 25.65
CA GLU A 32 6.63 22.55 24.22
C GLU A 32 7.94 22.57 23.43
N ILE A 33 7.91 21.93 22.26
CA ILE A 33 9.02 21.86 21.33
C ILE A 33 8.52 22.41 20.00
N LYS A 34 9.10 23.52 19.54
CA LYS A 34 8.85 24.04 18.19
C LYS A 34 9.41 23.06 17.16
N ILE A 35 8.66 22.82 16.09
CA ILE A 35 9.03 21.93 15.00
C ILE A 35 8.80 22.65 13.66
N ASP A 36 9.61 22.30 12.67
CA ASP A 36 9.39 22.68 11.27
C ASP A 36 9.41 21.38 10.46
N VAL A 37 8.22 20.93 10.06
CA VAL A 37 8.04 19.62 9.42
C VAL A 37 7.04 19.72 8.29
N ARG A 38 7.28 18.94 7.25
CA ARG A 38 6.29 18.66 6.21
C ARG A 38 5.49 17.43 6.59
N VAL A 39 4.18 17.57 6.68
CA VAL A 39 3.29 16.44 7.00
C VAL A 39 2.76 15.82 5.72
N ILE A 40 2.93 14.51 5.61
CA ILE A 40 2.31 13.65 4.59
C ILE A 40 1.51 12.59 5.35
N ALA A 41 0.24 12.43 5.00
CA ALA A 41 -0.67 11.49 5.62
C ALA A 41 -1.26 10.52 4.59
N ALA A 42 -1.50 9.29 5.01
CA ALA A 42 -2.15 8.25 4.22
C ALA A 42 -3.20 7.54 5.08
N THR A 43 -4.24 7.02 4.43
CA THR A 43 -5.32 6.25 5.07
C THR A 43 -6.03 5.41 4.01
N ASN A 44 -6.48 4.22 4.40
CA ASN A 44 -7.38 3.37 3.61
C ASN A 44 -8.87 3.59 3.97
N LYS A 45 -9.17 4.31 5.06
CA LYS A 45 -10.53 4.65 5.47
C LYS A 45 -11.06 5.89 4.77
N ASP A 46 -12.37 5.92 4.54
CA ASP A 46 -13.09 7.12 4.15
C ASP A 46 -13.24 8.06 5.35
N LEU A 47 -12.38 9.09 5.41
CA LEU A 47 -12.38 10.03 6.52
C LEU A 47 -13.69 10.83 6.63
N ARG A 48 -14.44 11.03 5.55
CA ARG A 48 -15.72 11.77 5.63
C ARG A 48 -16.74 10.95 6.40
N LYS A 49 -16.82 9.65 6.10
CA LYS A 49 -17.64 8.70 6.86
C LYS A 49 -17.17 8.59 8.31
N GLU A 50 -15.85 8.56 8.56
CA GLU A 50 -15.33 8.54 9.93
C GLU A 50 -15.65 9.84 10.72
N ILE A 51 -15.80 10.98 10.06
CA ILE A 51 -16.26 12.24 10.66
C ILE A 51 -17.75 12.14 11.00
N GLU A 52 -18.58 11.68 10.07
CA GLU A 52 -20.03 11.49 10.29
C GLU A 52 -20.31 10.55 11.47
N GLU A 53 -19.49 9.51 11.63
CA GLU A 53 -19.57 8.56 12.73
C GLU A 53 -18.83 9.03 14.02
N GLY A 54 -18.33 10.27 14.04
CA GLY A 54 -17.70 10.90 15.20
C GLY A 54 -16.33 10.35 15.58
N ARG A 55 -15.76 9.45 14.78
CA ARG A 55 -14.46 8.81 15.04
C ARG A 55 -13.27 9.66 14.60
N PHE A 56 -13.46 10.53 13.62
CA PHE A 56 -12.43 11.44 13.14
C PHE A 56 -12.81 12.91 13.34
N ARG A 57 -11.84 13.78 13.61
CA ARG A 57 -12.09 15.22 13.78
C ARG A 57 -12.15 15.93 12.44
N GLU A 58 -13.21 16.70 12.25
CA GLU A 58 -13.42 17.51 11.05
C GLU A 58 -12.34 18.58 10.87
N ASP A 59 -11.94 19.26 11.94
CA ASP A 59 -10.87 20.29 11.91
C ASP A 59 -9.53 19.73 11.43
N LEU A 60 -9.14 18.55 11.91
CA LEU A 60 -7.93 17.84 11.48
C LEU A 60 -8.01 17.45 10.01
N TYR A 61 -9.18 16.96 9.56
CA TYR A 61 -9.38 16.61 8.15
C TYR A 61 -9.16 17.84 7.26
N HIS A 62 -9.77 18.98 7.57
CA HIS A 62 -9.58 20.20 6.77
C HIS A 62 -8.12 20.66 6.73
N ARG A 63 -7.36 20.47 7.81
CA ARG A 63 -5.94 20.83 7.85
C ARG A 63 -5.04 19.91 7.02
N LEU A 64 -5.42 18.63 6.89
CA LEU A 64 -4.69 17.62 6.13
C LEU A 64 -5.10 17.58 4.65
N SER A 65 -6.38 17.77 4.35
CA SER A 65 -6.97 17.59 3.03
C SER A 65 -6.83 18.79 2.10
N VAL A 66 -5.76 19.58 2.26
CA VAL A 66 -5.43 20.69 1.36
C VAL A 66 -5.08 20.18 -0.04
N ILE A 67 -4.28 19.10 -0.10
CA ILE A 67 -3.94 18.41 -1.34
C ILE A 67 -4.27 16.93 -1.15
N LEU A 68 -5.29 16.46 -1.86
CA LEU A 68 -5.70 15.06 -1.84
C LEU A 68 -5.10 14.32 -3.04
N ILE A 69 -4.32 13.29 -2.78
CA ILE A 69 -3.77 12.39 -3.81
C ILE A 69 -4.48 11.05 -3.69
N ARG A 70 -5.29 10.71 -4.70
CA ARG A 70 -5.91 9.38 -4.80
C ARG A 70 -4.91 8.43 -5.44
N VAL A 71 -4.52 7.40 -4.70
CA VAL A 71 -3.72 6.30 -5.25
C VAL A 71 -4.68 5.25 -5.84
N PRO A 72 -4.67 5.00 -7.16
CA PRO A 72 -5.54 4.00 -7.76
C PRO A 72 -5.14 2.59 -7.31
N SER A 73 -6.14 1.74 -7.15
CA SER A 73 -5.93 0.31 -6.95
C SER A 73 -5.26 -0.29 -8.18
N LEU A 74 -4.54 -1.41 -8.01
CA LEU A 74 -3.91 -2.10 -9.13
C LEU A 74 -4.94 -2.56 -10.19
N ASN A 75 -6.19 -2.81 -9.78
CA ASN A 75 -7.28 -3.14 -10.70
C ASN A 75 -7.65 -2.00 -11.65
N GLU A 76 -7.37 -0.75 -11.28
CA GLU A 76 -7.61 0.43 -12.11
C GLU A 76 -6.41 0.77 -13.02
N ARG A 77 -5.30 0.05 -12.89
CA ARG A 77 -4.04 0.27 -13.64
C ARG A 77 -3.36 -1.06 -13.97
N LYS A 78 -4.12 -1.97 -14.61
CA LYS A 78 -3.64 -3.31 -14.95
C LYS A 78 -2.54 -3.30 -16.01
N GLU A 79 -2.46 -2.22 -16.79
CA GLU A 79 -1.39 -1.90 -17.72
C GLU A 79 -0.01 -1.75 -17.06
N ASP A 80 0.06 -1.46 -15.76
CA ASP A 80 1.32 -1.36 -15.01
C ASP A 80 1.88 -2.74 -14.59
N ILE A 81 1.05 -3.79 -14.63
CA ILE A 81 1.42 -5.15 -14.17
C ILE A 81 2.68 -5.69 -14.86
N PRO A 82 2.87 -5.60 -16.19
CA PRO A 82 4.07 -6.11 -16.84
C PRO A 82 5.36 -5.47 -16.28
N LEU A 83 5.34 -4.16 -16.04
CA LEU A 83 6.48 -3.42 -15.49
C LEU A 83 6.74 -3.80 -14.03
N LEU A 84 5.68 -3.91 -13.23
CA LEU A 84 5.77 -4.34 -11.83
C LEU A 84 6.31 -5.77 -11.72
N VAL A 85 5.85 -6.69 -12.57
CA VAL A 85 6.34 -8.06 -12.62
C VAL A 85 7.83 -8.09 -12.94
N ASP A 86 8.29 -7.36 -13.97
CA ASP A 86 9.71 -7.32 -14.31
C ASP A 86 10.58 -6.78 -13.16
N HIS A 87 10.08 -5.74 -12.48
CA HIS A 87 10.72 -5.20 -11.29
C HIS A 87 10.83 -6.24 -10.16
N PHE A 88 9.72 -6.89 -9.80
CA PHE A 88 9.70 -7.89 -8.73
C PHE A 88 10.51 -9.12 -9.07
N VAL A 89 10.48 -9.60 -10.31
CA VAL A 89 11.33 -10.70 -10.76
C VAL A 89 12.80 -10.38 -10.57
N SER A 90 13.21 -9.18 -10.98
CA SER A 90 14.61 -8.74 -10.84
C SER A 90 15.01 -8.65 -9.36
N GLN A 91 14.14 -8.07 -8.52
CA GLN A 91 14.37 -7.93 -7.09
C GLN A 91 14.45 -9.31 -6.40
N ILE A 92 13.44 -10.16 -6.56
CA ILE A 92 13.31 -11.44 -5.85
C ILE A 92 14.40 -12.42 -6.29
N CYS A 93 14.68 -12.53 -7.60
CA CYS A 93 15.76 -13.39 -8.07
C CYS A 93 17.12 -12.94 -7.52
N SER A 94 17.36 -11.63 -7.40
CA SER A 94 18.57 -11.09 -6.79
C SER A 94 18.65 -11.41 -5.29
N GLU A 95 17.54 -11.27 -4.55
CA GLU A 95 17.45 -11.60 -3.12
C GLU A 95 17.73 -13.10 -2.87
N TYR A 96 17.28 -13.98 -3.76
CA TYR A 96 17.46 -15.43 -3.65
C TYR A 96 18.73 -15.99 -4.33
N GLY A 97 19.54 -15.13 -4.95
CA GLY A 97 20.72 -15.59 -5.69
C GLY A 97 20.38 -16.51 -6.88
N MET A 98 19.20 -16.34 -7.45
CA MET A 98 18.69 -17.14 -8.58
C MET A 98 18.88 -16.40 -9.91
N ALA A 99 18.98 -17.14 -11.00
CA ALA A 99 18.91 -16.56 -12.34
C ALA A 99 17.52 -15.94 -12.58
N LYS A 100 17.49 -14.79 -13.28
CA LYS A 100 16.25 -14.09 -13.63
C LYS A 100 15.34 -15.02 -14.45
N LYS A 101 14.13 -15.25 -13.96
CA LYS A 101 13.09 -16.01 -14.68
C LYS A 101 12.35 -15.10 -15.66
N LYS A 102 11.79 -15.69 -16.72
CA LYS A 102 10.97 -14.96 -17.68
C LYS A 102 9.51 -15.32 -17.51
N PHE A 103 8.62 -14.35 -17.68
CA PHE A 103 7.19 -14.59 -17.84
C PHE A 103 6.88 -14.54 -19.33
N SER A 104 6.12 -15.52 -19.83
CA SER A 104 5.59 -15.45 -21.18
C SER A 104 4.56 -14.32 -21.30
N GLU A 105 4.36 -13.79 -22.50
CA GLU A 105 3.33 -12.76 -22.74
C GLU A 105 1.94 -13.25 -22.29
N SER A 106 1.64 -14.53 -22.52
CA SER A 106 0.40 -15.16 -22.07
C SER A 106 0.29 -15.23 -20.54
N ALA A 107 1.39 -15.43 -19.81
CA ALA A 107 1.40 -15.41 -18.36
C ALA A 107 1.08 -14.01 -17.81
N ILE A 108 1.67 -12.98 -18.40
CA ILE A 108 1.37 -11.59 -18.06
C ILE A 108 -0.10 -11.25 -18.35
N ALA A 109 -0.62 -11.68 -19.49
CA ALA A 109 -2.03 -11.47 -19.84
C ALA A 109 -2.98 -12.13 -18.82
N GLU A 110 -2.65 -13.32 -18.29
CA GLU A 110 -3.45 -13.94 -17.22
C GLU A 110 -3.39 -13.14 -15.92
N LEU A 111 -2.19 -12.66 -15.50
CA LEU A 111 -2.06 -11.81 -14.32
C LEU A 111 -2.88 -10.51 -14.45
N GLN A 112 -2.99 -9.94 -15.64
CA GLN A 112 -3.80 -8.75 -15.89
C GLN A 112 -5.31 -9.02 -15.78
N LYS A 113 -5.78 -10.24 -16.05
CA LYS A 113 -7.21 -10.59 -15.91
C LYS A 113 -7.63 -10.74 -14.45
N MET A 114 -6.71 -11.10 -13.56
CA MET A 114 -7.00 -11.35 -12.15
C MET A 114 -7.48 -10.09 -11.39
N PRO A 115 -8.32 -10.26 -10.35
CA PRO A 115 -8.63 -9.21 -9.39
C PRO A 115 -7.55 -9.15 -8.31
N TRP A 116 -6.94 -7.98 -8.13
CA TRP A 116 -5.87 -7.75 -7.15
C TRP A 116 -6.40 -7.01 -5.92
N THR A 117 -7.06 -7.73 -5.01
CA THR A 117 -7.63 -7.15 -3.78
C THR A 117 -6.56 -6.66 -2.81
N GLY A 118 -5.43 -7.36 -2.73
CA GLY A 118 -4.25 -6.95 -1.97
C GLY A 118 -3.27 -6.09 -2.78
N ASN A 119 -3.69 -5.60 -3.95
CA ASN A 119 -2.94 -4.68 -4.81
C ASN A 119 -1.51 -5.18 -5.08
N ILE A 120 -0.53 -4.27 -5.02
CA ILE A 120 0.89 -4.52 -5.31
C ILE A 120 1.47 -5.59 -4.37
N ARG A 121 1.02 -5.65 -3.11
CA ARG A 121 1.51 -6.65 -2.14
C ARG A 121 1.10 -8.06 -2.55
N GLU A 122 -0.14 -8.24 -2.98
CA GLU A 122 -0.63 -9.52 -3.48
C GLU A 122 0.09 -9.93 -4.77
N LEU A 123 0.26 -8.98 -5.72
CA LEU A 123 1.01 -9.22 -6.95
C LEU A 123 2.44 -9.69 -6.65
N ARG A 124 3.18 -9.01 -5.76
CA ARG A 124 4.54 -9.40 -5.36
C ARG A 124 4.56 -10.83 -4.81
N ASN A 125 3.64 -11.18 -3.92
CA ASN A 125 3.58 -12.51 -3.32
C ASN A 125 3.28 -13.61 -4.36
N VAL A 126 2.40 -13.32 -5.33
CA VAL A 126 2.10 -14.24 -6.43
C VAL A 126 3.32 -14.43 -7.33
N VAL A 127 4.00 -13.33 -7.71
CA VAL A 127 5.23 -13.38 -8.52
C VAL A 127 6.32 -14.17 -7.80
N GLU A 128 6.51 -13.92 -6.51
CA GLU A 128 7.44 -14.65 -5.66
C GLU A 128 7.15 -16.16 -5.65
N ARG A 129 5.88 -16.54 -5.45
CA ARG A 129 5.45 -17.94 -5.49
C ARG A 129 5.73 -18.60 -6.84
N LEU A 130 5.43 -17.91 -7.95
CA LEU A 130 5.70 -18.42 -9.29
C LEU A 130 7.20 -18.60 -9.54
N ILE A 131 8.04 -17.67 -9.05
CA ILE A 131 9.50 -17.79 -9.11
C ILE A 131 9.99 -19.01 -8.32
N ILE A 132 9.38 -19.37 -7.20
CA ILE A 132 9.80 -20.52 -6.40
C ILE A 132 9.33 -21.84 -7.04
N LEU A 133 8.09 -21.90 -7.54
CA LEU A 133 7.45 -23.15 -7.96
C LEU A 133 7.68 -23.55 -9.42
N CYS A 134 7.93 -22.60 -10.31
CA CYS A 134 8.05 -22.86 -11.75
C CYS A 134 9.53 -22.98 -12.15
N ASP A 135 9.82 -23.39 -13.40
CA ASP A 135 11.19 -23.50 -13.89
C ASP A 135 11.72 -22.17 -14.46
N LYS A 136 12.39 -22.17 -15.62
CA LYS A 136 13.06 -20.99 -16.21
C LYS A 136 12.08 -19.98 -16.80
N GLU A 137 10.96 -20.46 -17.35
CA GLU A 137 9.92 -19.66 -17.99
C GLU A 137 8.58 -19.98 -17.34
N ILE A 138 7.89 -18.92 -16.91
CA ILE A 138 6.58 -18.98 -16.27
C ILE A 138 5.52 -18.74 -17.34
N THR A 139 4.64 -19.71 -17.50
CA THR A 139 3.59 -19.79 -18.53
C THR A 139 2.21 -19.44 -17.97
N ALA A 140 1.25 -19.15 -18.85
CA ALA A 140 -0.15 -18.93 -18.46
C ALA A 140 -0.74 -20.09 -17.64
N LYS A 141 -0.38 -21.34 -17.96
CA LYS A 141 -0.86 -22.52 -17.22
C LYS A 141 -0.39 -22.52 -15.77
N GLU A 142 0.86 -22.14 -15.53
CA GLU A 142 1.42 -22.05 -14.19
C GLU A 142 0.85 -20.87 -13.40
N VAL A 143 0.58 -19.74 -14.05
CA VAL A 143 -0.17 -18.63 -13.44
C VAL A 143 -1.53 -19.12 -12.97
N LEU A 144 -2.32 -19.78 -13.82
CA LEU A 144 -3.64 -20.29 -13.44
C LEU A 144 -3.57 -21.31 -12.30
N LEU A 145 -2.50 -22.12 -12.24
CA LEU A 145 -2.33 -23.17 -11.23
C LEU A 145 -1.87 -22.62 -9.86
N TYR A 146 -0.98 -21.63 -9.86
CA TYR A 146 -0.28 -21.18 -8.64
C TYR A 146 -0.62 -19.75 -8.20
N ALA A 147 -1.19 -18.91 -9.05
CA ALA A 147 -1.51 -17.53 -8.70
C ALA A 147 -2.77 -17.41 -7.84
N GLN A 148 -3.67 -18.39 -7.87
CA GLN A 148 -4.83 -18.38 -6.99
C GLN A 148 -4.38 -18.48 -5.52
N PRO A 149 -4.99 -17.70 -4.60
CA PRO A 149 -4.75 -17.91 -3.19
C PRO A 149 -5.13 -19.36 -2.87
N VAL A 150 -4.28 -20.06 -2.11
CA VAL A 150 -4.65 -21.35 -1.53
C VAL A 150 -5.84 -21.04 -0.63
N MET A 151 -7.06 -21.24 -1.14
CA MET A 151 -8.25 -21.28 -0.32
C MET A 151 -8.02 -22.46 0.62
N GLY A 152 -7.65 -22.16 1.86
CA GLY A 152 -7.77 -23.15 2.93
C GLY A 152 -9.20 -23.66 2.91
N GLY A 153 -9.35 -24.98 2.77
CA GLY A 153 -10.62 -25.67 2.96
C GLY A 153 -11.10 -25.59 4.39
#